data_AF-K4N2L7-F1
#
_entry.id   AF-K4N2L7-F1
#
_cell.length_a   1.000
_cell.length_b   1.000
_cell.length_c   1.000
_cell.angle_alpha   90.00
_cell.angle_beta   90.00
_cell.angle_gamma   90.00
#
_symmetry.space_group_name_H-M   'P 1'
#
loop_
_entity.id
_entity.type
_entity.pdbx_description
1 polymer ?
#
loop_
_entity_poly.entity_id
_entity_poly.type
_entity_poly.pdbx_seq_one_letter_code
_entity_poly.pdbx_strand_id
1 'polypeptide(L)'
;VPVDVDLDTYCLDPEAVAAAITPRTAAIMPVHMAGQICDMDALGKLSADSGVPLLHDAAHAHGGRWRDQGVSALGTMAAFSFQNGKLMTAGEGGAVTFPDSEQYETAFLRHSCGRPRTDRTYRHQTSGSNFRMNEFTASVLRAQLARLDGQIDTREQRWPVLAGQLARITGVLPQATDDRCTRNPHYM
;
A
#
# COMPACT_ATOMS: atom_id res chain seq x y z
N VAL A 1 -10.90 8.02 -11.91
CA VAL A 1 -10.65 7.93 -13.36
C VAL A 1 -9.62 6.85 -13.55
N PRO A 2 -9.86 5.78 -14.33
CA PRO A 2 -8.85 4.78 -14.61
C PRO A 2 -7.72 5.42 -15.41
N VAL A 3 -6.50 4.99 -15.13
CA VAL A 3 -5.26 5.46 -15.76
C VAL A 3 -4.45 4.21 -16.10
N ASP A 4 -3.67 4.28 -17.17
CA ASP A 4 -2.86 3.15 -17.61
C ASP A 4 -1.69 2.85 -16.66
N VAL A 5 -1.06 1.70 -16.87
CA VAL A 5 0.09 1.23 -16.10
C VAL A 5 1.35 1.20 -16.95
N ASP A 6 2.48 1.34 -16.27
CA ASP A 6 3.78 1.04 -16.84
C ASP A 6 3.86 -0.47 -17.16
N LEU A 7 4.26 -0.80 -18.39
CA LEU A 7 4.23 -2.17 -18.90
C LEU A 7 5.25 -3.09 -18.23
N ASP A 8 6.31 -2.53 -17.66
CA ASP A 8 7.40 -3.29 -17.07
C ASP A 8 7.12 -3.59 -15.59
N THR A 9 6.66 -2.59 -14.85
CA THR A 9 6.42 -2.65 -13.40
C THR A 9 4.98 -2.97 -13.05
N TYR A 10 4.02 -2.85 -13.99
CA TYR A 10 2.58 -2.92 -13.76
C TYR A 10 2.05 -1.92 -12.73
N CYS A 11 2.86 -0.93 -12.39
CA CYS A 11 2.49 0.16 -11.49
C CYS A 11 1.87 1.30 -12.30
N LEU A 12 1.19 2.20 -11.59
CA LEU A 12 0.54 3.37 -12.20
C LEU A 12 1.56 4.22 -12.99
N ASP A 13 1.28 4.48 -14.28
CA ASP A 13 2.16 5.30 -15.14
C ASP A 13 2.04 6.80 -14.80
N PRO A 14 3.11 7.46 -14.32
CA PRO A 14 3.08 8.88 -13.98
C PRO A 14 2.69 9.82 -15.14
N GLU A 15 3.05 9.50 -16.38
CA GLU A 15 2.70 10.34 -17.54
C GLU A 15 1.20 10.28 -17.83
N ALA A 16 0.64 9.07 -17.82
CA ALA A 16 -0.80 8.87 -17.96
C ALA A 16 -1.58 9.52 -16.80
N VAL A 17 -1.05 9.52 -15.57
CA VAL A 17 -1.67 10.24 -14.44
C VAL A 17 -1.68 11.74 -14.70
N ALA A 18 -0.56 12.31 -15.13
CA ALA A 18 -0.46 13.75 -15.41
C ALA A 18 -1.48 14.19 -16.46
N ALA A 19 -1.67 13.39 -17.51
CA ALA A 19 -2.67 13.66 -18.56
C ALA A 19 -4.12 13.54 -18.07
N ALA A 20 -4.38 12.72 -17.04
CA ALA A 20 -5.72 12.46 -16.51
C ALA A 20 -6.17 13.43 -15.40
N ILE A 21 -5.25 14.25 -14.86
CA ILE A 21 -5.58 15.22 -13.81
C ILE A 21 -6.49 16.32 -14.38
N THR A 22 -7.54 16.65 -13.62
CA THR A 22 -8.50 17.72 -13.93
C THR A 22 -8.79 18.51 -12.65
N PRO A 23 -9.47 19.67 -12.74
CA PRO A 23 -9.92 20.39 -11.54
C PRO A 23 -10.86 19.61 -10.62
N ARG A 24 -11.40 18.45 -11.07
CA ARG A 24 -12.23 17.56 -10.25
C ARG A 24 -11.45 16.42 -9.59
N THR A 25 -10.16 16.27 -9.89
CA THR A 25 -9.33 15.21 -9.32
C THR A 25 -9.06 15.50 -7.85
N ALA A 26 -9.54 14.62 -6.97
CA ALA A 26 -9.43 14.81 -5.51
C ALA A 26 -8.29 14.01 -4.87
N ALA A 27 -7.81 12.95 -5.54
CA ALA A 27 -6.69 12.13 -5.09
C ALA A 27 -6.12 11.32 -6.25
N ILE A 28 -4.85 10.94 -6.12
CA ILE A 28 -4.16 9.93 -6.96
C ILE A 28 -3.96 8.69 -6.09
N MET A 29 -4.31 7.51 -6.60
CA MET A 29 -4.25 6.26 -5.85
C MET A 29 -3.24 5.29 -6.48
N PRO A 30 -1.94 5.37 -6.13
CA PRO A 30 -0.99 4.36 -6.55
C PRO A 30 -1.31 3.00 -5.92
N VAL A 31 -1.40 1.97 -6.76
CA VAL A 31 -1.47 0.57 -6.34
C VAL A 31 -0.08 -0.05 -6.52
N HIS A 32 0.54 -0.46 -5.43
CA HIS A 32 1.89 -1.05 -5.45
C HIS A 32 1.84 -2.51 -5.90
N MET A 33 1.78 -2.71 -7.20
CA MET A 33 1.41 -3.99 -7.79
C MET A 33 2.48 -5.06 -7.55
N ALA A 34 2.04 -6.24 -7.12
CA ALA A 34 2.91 -7.38 -6.83
C ALA A 34 4.05 -7.10 -5.82
N GLY A 35 3.93 -6.05 -5.01
CA GLY A 35 4.99 -5.63 -4.09
C GLY A 35 5.95 -4.59 -4.68
N GLN A 36 5.97 -4.41 -6.00
CA GLN A 36 6.68 -3.31 -6.64
C GLN A 36 6.02 -1.98 -6.23
N ILE A 37 6.82 -1.09 -5.64
CA ILE A 37 6.35 0.25 -5.30
C ILE A 37 6.38 1.10 -6.58
N CYS A 38 5.33 1.90 -6.77
CA CYS A 38 5.20 2.82 -7.90
C CYS A 38 6.34 3.84 -7.90
N ASP A 39 6.58 4.55 -9.02
CA ASP A 39 7.55 5.64 -9.05
C ASP A 39 7.10 6.80 -8.14
N MET A 40 7.57 6.77 -6.89
CA MET A 40 7.18 7.75 -5.89
C MET A 40 7.89 9.09 -6.08
N ASP A 41 9.00 9.14 -6.81
CA ASP A 41 9.63 10.41 -7.15
C ASP A 41 8.75 11.18 -8.14
N ALA A 42 8.30 10.51 -9.20
CA ALA A 42 7.45 11.09 -10.22
C ALA A 42 6.04 11.41 -9.70
N LEU A 43 5.41 10.45 -9.01
CA LEU A 43 4.07 10.66 -8.44
C LEU A 43 4.08 11.68 -7.30
N GLY A 44 5.13 11.70 -6.47
CA GLY A 44 5.31 12.69 -5.42
C GLY A 44 5.46 14.10 -5.97
N LYS A 45 6.26 14.27 -7.04
CA LYS A 45 6.37 15.53 -7.76
C LYS A 45 5.03 15.96 -8.37
N LEU A 46 4.33 15.05 -9.04
CA LEU A 46 3.05 15.36 -9.67
C LEU A 46 1.99 15.78 -8.64
N SER A 47 1.96 15.10 -7.49
CA SER A 47 1.12 15.47 -6.34
C SER A 47 1.42 16.90 -5.86
N ALA A 48 2.71 17.23 -5.69
CA ALA A 48 3.14 18.57 -5.26
C ALA A 48 2.79 19.65 -6.30
N ASP A 49 3.02 19.40 -7.59
CA ASP A 49 2.79 20.36 -8.67
C ASP A 49 1.29 20.61 -8.91
N SER A 50 0.45 19.59 -8.74
CA SER A 50 -1.00 19.68 -8.97
C SER A 50 -1.82 20.01 -7.71
N GLY A 51 -1.25 19.84 -6.52
CA GLY A 51 -1.95 19.92 -5.24
C GLY A 51 -2.90 18.74 -4.98
N VAL A 52 -2.83 17.66 -5.79
CA VAL A 52 -3.69 16.49 -5.66
C VAL A 52 -3.01 15.45 -4.75
N PRO A 53 -3.58 15.09 -3.59
CA PRO A 53 -2.93 14.20 -2.63
C PRO A 53 -2.82 12.75 -3.13
N LEU A 54 -1.83 12.03 -2.60
CA LEU A 54 -1.65 10.59 -2.81
C LEU A 54 -2.34 9.78 -1.70
N LEU A 55 -2.99 8.69 -2.08
CA LEU A 55 -3.55 7.67 -1.19
C LEU A 55 -3.10 6.29 -1.66
N HIS A 56 -2.24 5.63 -0.90
CA HIS A 56 -1.61 4.40 -1.35
C HIS A 56 -2.50 3.19 -1.12
N ASP A 57 -2.69 2.37 -2.15
CA ASP A 57 -3.03 0.97 -1.97
C ASP A 57 -1.75 0.15 -1.86
N ALA A 58 -1.42 -0.20 -0.61
CA ALA A 58 -0.26 -0.98 -0.24
C ALA A 58 -0.63 -2.44 0.09
N ALA A 59 -1.77 -2.94 -0.38
CA ALA A 59 -2.23 -4.28 -0.08
C ALA A 59 -1.23 -5.38 -0.46
N HIS A 60 -0.36 -5.16 -1.46
CA HIS A 60 0.71 -6.09 -1.84
C HIS A 60 2.10 -5.69 -1.34
N ALA A 61 2.25 -4.51 -0.72
CA ALA A 61 3.54 -3.91 -0.43
C ALA A 61 3.92 -3.94 1.06
N HIS A 62 3.55 -5.01 1.77
CA HIS A 62 3.98 -5.21 3.16
C HIS A 62 5.52 -5.24 3.23
N GLY A 63 6.10 -4.32 4.00
CA GLY A 63 7.55 -4.24 4.18
C GLY A 63 8.35 -3.76 2.97
N GLY A 64 7.70 -3.43 1.85
CA GLY A 64 8.35 -2.84 0.68
C GLY A 64 8.90 -1.45 0.99
N ARG A 65 9.97 -1.04 0.29
CA ARG A 65 10.63 0.25 0.49
C ARG A 65 10.98 0.95 -0.81
N TRP A 66 10.76 2.26 -0.83
CA TRP A 66 11.22 3.17 -1.88
C TRP A 66 12.28 4.09 -1.28
N ARG A 67 13.51 4.08 -1.83
CA ARG A 67 14.66 4.82 -1.29
C ARG A 67 14.81 4.64 0.24
N ASP A 68 14.74 3.39 0.68
CA ASP A 68 14.79 2.93 2.08
C ASP A 68 13.65 3.39 2.99
N GLN A 69 12.64 4.06 2.44
CA GLN A 69 11.44 4.45 3.16
C GLN A 69 10.32 3.45 2.89
N GLY A 70 9.72 2.92 3.95
CA GLY A 70 8.50 2.12 3.83
C GLY A 70 7.33 2.96 3.32
N VAL A 71 6.31 2.32 2.72
CA VAL A 71 5.16 3.04 2.13
C VAL A 71 4.50 4.02 3.12
N SER A 72 4.33 3.62 4.38
CA SER A 72 3.76 4.48 5.44
C SER A 72 4.64 5.69 5.82
N ALA A 73 5.93 5.68 5.47
CA ALA A 73 6.87 6.76 5.74
C ALA A 73 6.94 7.79 4.60
N LEU A 74 6.22 7.58 3.49
CA LEU A 74 6.19 8.50 2.34
C LEU A 74 5.34 9.76 2.57
N GLY A 75 4.86 9.99 3.80
CA GLY A 75 4.18 11.22 4.19
C GLY A 75 2.69 11.29 3.81
N THR A 76 2.07 10.16 3.47
CA THR A 76 0.66 10.11 3.06
C THR A 76 -0.07 8.91 3.66
N MET A 77 -1.38 8.83 3.42
CA MET A 77 -2.16 7.66 3.85
C MET A 77 -1.81 6.42 3.02
N ALA A 78 -1.80 5.26 3.68
CA ALA A 78 -1.60 3.97 3.02
C ALA A 78 -2.50 2.89 3.62
N ALA A 79 -3.14 2.11 2.76
CA ALA A 79 -4.01 1.00 3.14
C ALA A 79 -3.32 -0.35 2.89
N PHE A 80 -3.40 -1.24 3.87
CA PHE A 80 -2.84 -2.60 3.83
C PHE A 80 -3.96 -3.62 4.00
N SER A 81 -3.78 -4.79 3.40
CA SER A 81 -4.72 -5.91 3.47
C SER A 81 -4.07 -7.10 4.15
N PHE A 82 -4.79 -7.75 5.05
CA PHE A 82 -4.35 -8.95 5.76
C PHE A 82 -5.20 -10.18 5.41
N GLN A 83 -5.77 -10.17 4.21
CA GLN A 83 -6.51 -11.28 3.65
C GLN A 83 -5.61 -12.52 3.52
N ASN A 84 -6.21 -13.71 3.47
CA ASN A 84 -5.52 -15.01 3.44
C ASN A 84 -4.28 -15.08 2.52
N GLY A 85 -4.33 -14.52 1.31
CA GLY A 85 -3.22 -14.57 0.35
C GLY A 85 -2.11 -13.53 0.58
N LYS A 86 -2.27 -12.61 1.53
CA LYS A 86 -1.36 -11.49 1.78
C LYS A 86 -0.08 -11.94 2.50
N LEU A 87 1.02 -11.21 2.28
CA LEU A 87 2.34 -11.51 2.89
C LEU A 87 2.25 -11.65 4.40
N MET A 88 1.57 -10.70 5.03
CA MET A 88 1.05 -10.84 6.38
C MET A 88 -0.43 -11.17 6.31
N THR A 89 -0.85 -12.19 7.04
CA THR A 89 -2.24 -12.63 7.01
C THR A 89 -2.75 -13.10 8.37
N ALA A 90 -4.03 -12.88 8.59
CA ALA A 90 -4.80 -13.46 9.69
C ALA A 90 -6.16 -13.97 9.20
N GLY A 91 -6.22 -14.44 7.95
CA GLY A 91 -7.43 -14.83 7.24
C GLY A 91 -8.14 -13.61 6.62
N GLU A 92 -8.50 -12.63 7.45
CA GLU A 92 -9.08 -11.36 7.03
C GLU A 92 -8.54 -10.20 7.89
N GLY A 93 -8.55 -8.99 7.33
CA GLY A 93 -8.20 -7.77 8.03
C GLY A 93 -7.61 -6.69 7.13
N GLY A 94 -7.36 -5.53 7.71
CA GLY A 94 -6.64 -4.44 7.06
C GLY A 94 -6.14 -3.41 8.07
N ALA A 95 -5.28 -2.52 7.60
CA ALA A 95 -4.81 -1.37 8.36
C ALA A 95 -4.76 -0.15 7.44
N VAL A 96 -4.94 1.04 8.01
CA VAL A 96 -4.66 2.30 7.33
C VAL A 96 -3.67 3.06 8.20
N THR A 97 -2.56 3.51 7.60
CA THR A 97 -1.61 4.41 8.24
C THR A 97 -1.86 5.84 7.81
N PHE A 98 -1.58 6.79 8.69
CA PHE A 98 -1.83 8.22 8.50
C PHE A 98 -0.55 9.00 8.77
N PRO A 99 -0.32 10.11 8.05
CA PRO A 99 0.87 10.94 8.24
C PRO A 99 0.77 11.83 9.49
N ASP A 100 -0.44 12.08 9.99
CA ASP A 100 -0.69 12.93 11.15
C ASP A 100 -1.87 12.43 11.99
N SER A 101 -1.96 12.96 13.22
CA SER A 101 -3.00 12.59 14.18
C SER A 101 -4.39 13.13 13.83
N GLU A 102 -4.49 14.24 13.10
CA GLU A 102 -5.78 14.86 12.77
C GLU A 102 -6.56 14.01 11.77
N GLN A 103 -5.90 13.56 10.71
CA GLN A 103 -6.44 12.62 9.74
C GLN A 103 -6.78 11.28 10.41
N TYR A 104 -5.91 10.80 11.30
CA TYR A 104 -6.14 9.59 12.08
C TYR A 104 -7.42 9.68 12.92
N GLU A 105 -7.60 10.73 13.72
CA GLU A 105 -8.78 10.87 14.59
C GLU A 105 -10.07 10.99 13.74
N THR A 106 -10.01 11.71 12.63
CA THR A 106 -11.13 11.83 11.68
C THR A 106 -11.51 10.46 11.10
N ALA A 107 -10.53 9.67 10.68
CA ALA A 107 -10.76 8.32 10.16
C ALA A 107 -11.24 7.36 11.25
N PHE A 108 -10.72 7.48 12.48
CA PHE A 108 -11.11 6.64 13.61
C PHE A 108 -12.60 6.76 13.90
N LEU A 109 -13.16 7.98 13.84
CA LEU A 109 -14.60 8.19 13.99
C LEU A 109 -15.38 7.33 12.98
N ARG A 110 -15.02 7.39 11.69
CA ARG A 110 -15.70 6.61 10.64
C ARG A 110 -15.52 5.09 10.83
N HIS A 111 -14.36 4.67 11.29
CA HIS A 111 -14.02 3.27 11.59
C HIS A 111 -14.75 2.71 12.81
N SER A 112 -15.08 3.55 13.79
CA SER A 112 -15.65 3.16 15.08
C SER A 112 -17.07 3.70 15.30
N CYS A 113 -17.96 3.47 14.33
CA CYS A 113 -19.39 3.83 14.42
C CYS A 113 -19.64 5.33 14.69
N GLY A 114 -18.75 6.24 14.32
CA GLY A 114 -18.87 7.67 14.59
C GLY A 114 -18.44 8.09 15.99
N ARG A 115 -17.80 7.21 16.78
CA ARG A 115 -17.51 7.44 18.20
C ARG A 115 -16.04 7.79 18.45
N PRO A 116 -15.74 8.87 19.19
CA PRO A 116 -14.37 9.17 19.62
C PRO A 116 -13.75 8.04 20.44
N ARG A 117 -12.42 7.89 20.41
CA ARG A 117 -11.68 6.88 21.20
C ARG A 117 -11.99 6.92 22.70
N THR A 118 -12.17 8.13 23.22
CA THR A 118 -12.42 8.41 24.64
C THR A 118 -13.89 8.35 25.03
N ASP A 119 -14.81 8.18 24.06
CA ASP A 119 -16.24 8.16 24.34
C ASP A 119 -16.64 6.95 25.20
N ARG A 120 -17.42 7.22 26.23
CA ARG A 120 -18.02 6.22 27.13
C ARG A 120 -19.53 6.37 27.23
N THR A 121 -20.12 7.34 26.53
CA THR A 121 -21.52 7.72 26.64
C THR A 121 -22.32 7.48 25.37
N TYR A 122 -21.73 6.80 24.37
CA TYR A 122 -22.36 6.50 23.07
C TYR A 122 -22.68 7.76 22.26
N ARG A 123 -21.80 8.76 22.30
CA ARG A 123 -21.93 9.94 21.46
C ARG A 123 -21.39 9.68 20.05
N HIS A 124 -22.28 9.77 19.07
CA HIS A 124 -21.95 9.67 17.65
C HIS A 124 -21.76 11.08 17.06
N GLN A 125 -20.56 11.38 16.56
CA GLN A 125 -20.22 12.69 15.98
C GLN A 125 -20.39 12.74 14.46
N THR A 126 -20.32 11.59 13.79
CA THR A 126 -20.44 11.49 12.33
C THR A 126 -21.01 10.12 11.95
N SER A 127 -21.39 9.97 10.68
CA SER A 127 -21.73 8.65 10.14
C SER A 127 -20.46 7.80 10.01
N GLY A 128 -20.53 6.57 10.51
CA GLY A 128 -19.44 5.60 10.47
C GLY A 128 -19.97 4.18 10.47
N SER A 129 -19.07 3.23 10.27
CA SER A 129 -19.37 1.80 10.29
C SER A 129 -18.56 1.11 11.39
N ASN A 130 -18.83 -0.17 11.64
CA ASN A 130 -18.00 -0.98 12.52
C ASN A 130 -16.94 -1.71 11.69
N PHE A 131 -15.77 -1.09 11.53
CA PHE A 131 -14.63 -1.68 10.83
C PHE A 131 -13.56 -2.21 11.79
N ARG A 132 -13.88 -2.32 13.09
CA ARG A 132 -12.93 -2.72 14.13
C ARG A 132 -12.41 -4.14 13.89
N MET A 133 -11.09 -4.25 13.84
CA MET A 133 -10.39 -5.53 13.93
C MET A 133 -10.53 -6.10 15.35
N ASN A 134 -10.69 -7.43 15.46
CA ASN A 134 -10.73 -8.11 16.75
C ASN A 134 -9.30 -8.45 17.25
N GLU A 135 -9.18 -8.69 18.56
CA GLU A 135 -7.89 -8.97 19.22
C GLU A 135 -7.22 -10.28 18.75
N PHE A 136 -8.00 -11.27 18.30
CA PHE A 136 -7.43 -12.52 17.76
C PHE A 136 -6.70 -12.27 16.44
N THR A 137 -7.33 -11.55 15.52
CA THR A 137 -6.72 -11.11 14.26
C THR A 137 -5.46 -10.30 14.55
N ALA A 138 -5.52 -9.33 15.48
CA ALA A 138 -4.37 -8.53 15.86
C ALA A 138 -3.22 -9.37 16.45
N SER A 139 -3.52 -10.35 17.30
CA SER A 139 -2.52 -11.26 17.90
C SER A 139 -1.79 -12.08 16.84
N VAL A 140 -2.52 -12.64 15.87
CA VAL A 140 -1.93 -13.37 14.74
C VAL A 140 -1.03 -12.44 13.91
N LEU A 141 -1.51 -11.23 13.58
CA LEU A 141 -0.73 -10.27 12.80
C LEU A 141 0.54 -9.80 13.52
N ARG A 142 0.52 -9.66 14.85
CA ARG A 142 1.74 -9.36 15.62
C ARG A 142 2.80 -10.46 15.47
N ALA A 143 2.39 -11.72 15.48
CA ALA A 143 3.30 -12.84 15.24
C ALA A 143 3.81 -12.90 13.79
N GLN A 144 2.96 -12.56 12.82
CA GLN A 144 3.38 -12.44 11.41
C GLN A 144 4.38 -11.29 11.21
N LEU A 145 4.14 -10.12 11.83
CA LEU A 145 5.00 -8.94 11.71
C LEU A 145 6.43 -9.23 12.16
N ALA A 146 6.59 -9.97 13.26
CA ALA A 146 7.90 -10.37 13.78
C ALA A 146 8.70 -11.27 12.81
N ARG A 147 8.05 -11.87 11.82
CA ARG A 147 8.65 -12.78 10.82
C ARG A 147 8.70 -12.18 9.42
N LEU A 148 8.03 -11.04 9.21
CA LEU A 148 7.87 -10.43 7.88
C LEU A 148 9.22 -10.19 7.21
N ASP A 149 10.18 -9.64 7.94
CA ASP A 149 11.46 -9.29 7.34
C ASP A 149 12.20 -10.52 6.79
N GLY A 150 12.37 -11.57 7.59
CA GLY A 150 13.02 -12.79 7.11
C GLY A 150 12.25 -13.50 5.97
N GLN A 151 10.93 -13.34 5.92
CA GLN A 151 10.10 -13.83 4.82
C GLN A 151 10.30 -13.03 3.53
N ILE A 152 10.48 -11.71 3.62
CA ILE A 152 10.80 -10.86 2.47
C ILE A 152 12.22 -11.14 1.99
N ASP A 153 13.19 -11.24 2.90
CA ASP A 153 14.59 -11.52 2.54
C ASP A 153 14.70 -12.85 1.77
N THR A 154 13.92 -13.85 2.18
CA THR A 154 13.82 -15.12 1.46
C THR A 154 13.29 -14.92 0.04
N ARG A 155 12.29 -14.05 -0.17
CA ARG A 155 11.73 -13.77 -1.49
C ARG A 155 12.71 -13.00 -2.37
N GLU A 156 13.36 -11.96 -1.84
CA GLU A 156 14.38 -11.18 -2.58
C GLU A 156 15.55 -12.07 -3.03
N GLN A 157 15.96 -13.04 -2.21
CA GLN A 157 16.99 -14.01 -2.60
C GLN A 157 16.52 -15.00 -3.68
N ARG A 158 15.22 -15.31 -3.74
CA ARG A 158 14.67 -16.33 -4.66
C ARG A 158 14.19 -15.74 -5.97
N TRP A 159 13.77 -14.48 -5.99
CA TRP A 159 13.24 -13.81 -7.17
C TRP A 159 14.21 -13.84 -8.37
N PRO A 160 15.51 -13.50 -8.25
CA PRO A 160 16.42 -13.55 -9.39
C PRO A 160 16.56 -14.95 -10.01
N VAL A 161 16.43 -16.00 -9.19
CA VAL A 161 16.47 -17.39 -9.67
C VAL A 161 15.21 -17.70 -10.48
N LEU A 162 14.04 -17.36 -9.95
CA LEU A 162 12.76 -17.59 -10.63
C LEU A 162 12.66 -16.75 -11.91
N ALA A 163 12.92 -15.45 -11.83
CA ALA A 163 12.91 -14.54 -12.97
C ALA A 163 13.88 -14.99 -14.07
N GLY A 164 15.10 -15.40 -13.70
CA GLY A 164 16.08 -15.93 -14.64
C GLY A 164 15.69 -17.26 -15.30
N GLN A 165 14.88 -18.08 -14.64
CA GLN A 165 14.32 -19.31 -15.24
C GLN A 165 13.15 -18.99 -16.17
N LEU A 166 12.24 -18.11 -15.73
CA LEU A 166 11.08 -17.69 -16.52
C LEU A 166 11.48 -16.98 -17.81
N ALA A 167 12.50 -16.12 -17.75
CA ALA A 167 13.02 -15.38 -18.92
C ALA A 167 13.59 -16.29 -20.04
N ARG A 168 13.81 -17.58 -19.78
CA ARG A 168 14.24 -18.55 -20.80
C ARG A 168 13.08 -19.12 -21.62
N ILE A 169 11.84 -18.88 -21.18
CA ILE A 169 10.64 -19.36 -21.86
C ILE A 169 10.20 -18.28 -22.86
N THR A 170 10.23 -18.63 -24.15
CA THR A 170 9.82 -17.71 -25.22
C THR A 170 8.40 -17.17 -24.97
N GLY A 171 8.26 -15.84 -24.97
CA GLY A 171 6.98 -15.15 -24.76
C GLY A 171 6.61 -14.91 -23.29
N VAL A 172 7.46 -15.32 -22.34
CA VAL A 172 7.27 -15.00 -20.91
C VAL A 172 8.23 -13.89 -20.51
N LEU A 173 7.68 -12.78 -20.02
CA LEU A 173 8.43 -11.65 -19.48
C LEU A 173 8.15 -11.53 -17.99
N PRO A 174 9.15 -11.76 -17.11
CA PRO A 174 9.02 -11.44 -15.69
C PRO A 174 8.80 -9.94 -15.48
N GLN A 175 8.04 -9.58 -14.44
CA GLN A 175 7.89 -8.18 -14.02
C GLN A 175 9.27 -7.54 -13.79
N ALA A 176 9.48 -6.34 -14.31
CA ALA A 176 10.68 -5.58 -14.01
C ALA A 176 10.59 -4.92 -12.62
N THR A 177 11.76 -4.66 -12.05
CA THR A 177 11.89 -3.92 -10.79
C THR A 177 12.56 -2.58 -11.03
N ASP A 178 12.16 -1.58 -10.27
CA ASP A 178 12.86 -0.29 -10.21
C ASP A 178 13.94 -0.32 -9.12
N ASP A 179 15.18 0.07 -9.43
CA ASP A 179 16.29 0.10 -8.47
C ASP A 179 16.06 1.01 -7.26
N ARG A 180 15.17 2.01 -7.39
CA ARG A 180 14.75 2.87 -6.28
C ARG A 180 13.79 2.16 -5.34
N CYS A 181 13.17 1.06 -5.75
CA CYS A 181 12.46 0.14 -4.87
C CYS A 181 13.49 -0.71 -4.11
N THR A 182 14.11 -0.11 -3.09
CA THR A 182 15.24 -0.71 -2.37
C THR A 182 14.87 -1.95 -1.56
N ARG A 183 13.57 -2.24 -1.43
CA ARG A 183 13.09 -3.54 -0.95
C ARG A 183 11.80 -3.92 -1.63
N ASN A 184 11.81 -5.03 -2.38
CA ASN A 184 10.63 -5.55 -3.05
C ASN A 184 10.18 -6.85 -2.37
N PRO A 185 8.98 -6.90 -1.78
CA PRO A 185 8.53 -8.09 -1.08
C PRO A 185 8.08 -9.22 -2.01
N HIS A 186 8.07 -9.02 -3.34
CA HIS A 186 7.69 -10.00 -4.37
C HIS A 186 6.43 -10.77 -3.98
N TYR A 187 5.30 -10.07 -3.97
CA TYR A 187 4.03 -10.61 -3.51
C TYR A 187 3.53 -11.77 -4.36
N MET A 188 3.74 -11.70 -5.68
CA MET A 188 3.33 -12.73 -6.65
C MET A 188 4.44 -13.72 -6.98
#